data_AF-A0A0M3A5M3-F1
#
_entry.id   AF-A0A0M3A5M3-F1
#
_cell.length_a   1.000
_cell.length_b   1.000
_cell.length_c   1.000
_cell.angle_alpha   90.00
_cell.angle_beta   90.00
_cell.angle_gamma   90.00
#
_symmetry.space_group_name_H-M   'P 1'
#
loop_
_entity.id
_entity.type
_entity.pdbx_description
1 polymer ?
#
loop_
_entity_poly.entity_id
_entity_poly.type
_entity_poly.pdbx_seq_one_letter_code
_entity_poly.pdbx_strand_id
1 'polypeptide(L)' 'MKPSVDDFANCAKLAQYAGYDGVEIMGSEGYLINEFIAARTNHRDDEWGGSYENRIRFPIEIVKRT' A
#
# COMPACT_ATOMS: atom_id res chain seq x y z
N MET A 1 4.06 -1.82 -10.03
CA MET A 1 3.25 -1.36 -8.88
C MET A 1 1.81 -1.85 -8.91
N LYS A 2 1.07 -1.71 -10.03
CA LYS A 2 -0.34 -2.15 -10.14
C LYS A 2 -0.62 -3.56 -9.59
N PRO A 3 0.19 -4.60 -9.88
CA PRO A 3 -0.05 -5.95 -9.34
C PRO A 3 -0.18 -5.94 -7.81
N SER A 4 0.76 -5.29 -7.10
CA SER A 4 0.74 -5.23 -5.65
C SER A 4 -0.48 -4.52 -5.07
N VAL A 5 -1.02 -3.49 -5.75
CA VAL A 5 -2.24 -2.79 -5.29
C VAL A 5 -3.48 -3.68 -5.49
N ASP A 6 -3.57 -4.33 -6.65
CA ASP A 6 -4.70 -5.19 -6.98
C ASP A 6 -4.72 -6.46 -6.10
N ASP A 7 -3.54 -6.90 -5.64
CA ASP A 7 -3.40 -8.00 -4.67
C ASP A 7 -4.03 -7.63 -3.30
N PHE A 8 -3.81 -6.41 -2.78
CA PHE A 8 -4.46 -5.95 -1.53
C PHE A 8 -5.98 -5.93 -1.66
N ALA A 9 -6.48 -5.37 -2.78
CA ALA A 9 -7.92 -5.31 -3.05
C ALA A 9 -8.53 -6.71 -3.15
N ASN A 10 -7.84 -7.64 -3.83
CA ASN A 10 -8.29 -9.03 -3.92
C ASN A 10 -8.33 -9.71 -2.55
N CYS A 11 -7.30 -9.53 -1.72
CA CYS A 11 -7.27 -10.08 -0.36
C CYS A 11 -8.40 -9.53 0.51
N ALA A 12 -8.70 -8.23 0.45
CA ALA A 12 -9.81 -7.65 1.19
C ALA A 12 -11.17 -8.20 0.73
N LYS A 13 -11.34 -8.35 -0.58
CA LYS A 13 -12.52 -8.99 -1.16
C LYS A 13 -12.68 -10.44 -0.67
N LEU A 14 -11.58 -11.20 -0.60
CA LEU A 14 -11.59 -12.56 -0.05
C LEU A 14 -11.93 -12.58 1.44
N ALA A 15 -11.43 -11.63 2.24
CA ALA A 15 -11.79 -11.48 3.65
C ALA A 15 -13.30 -11.19 3.80
N GLN A 16 -13.85 -10.31 2.97
CA GLN A 16 -15.29 -10.08 2.94
C GLN A 16 -16.07 -11.37 2.61
N TYR A 17 -15.64 -12.13 1.60
CA TYR A 17 -16.26 -13.42 1.27
C TYR A 17 -16.18 -14.45 2.40
N ALA A 18 -15.12 -14.40 3.21
CA ALA A 18 -14.95 -15.26 4.37
C ALA A 18 -15.75 -14.81 5.61
N GLY A 19 -16.46 -13.67 5.54
CA GLY A 19 -17.33 -13.18 6.61
C GLY A 19 -16.64 -12.29 7.64
N TYR A 20 -15.47 -11.72 7.35
CA TYR A 20 -14.83 -10.73 8.21
C TYR A 20 -15.59 -9.38 8.14
N ASP A 21 -15.73 -8.71 9.29
CA ASP A 21 -16.39 -7.39 9.38
C ASP A 21 -15.54 -6.24 8.82
N GLY A 22 -14.23 -6.45 8.68
CA GLY A 22 -13.31 -5.44 8.18
C GLY A 22 -11.90 -5.98 7.99
N VAL A 23 -11.06 -5.16 7.38
CA VAL A 23 -9.64 -5.43 7.18
C VAL A 23 -8.81 -4.25 7.63
N GLU A 24 -7.63 -4.53 8.16
CA GLU A 24 -6.61 -3.52 8.43
C GLU A 24 -5.48 -3.65 7.42
N ILE A 25 -5.12 -2.55 6.77
CA ILE A 25 -3.98 -2.50 5.86
C ILE A 25 -2.73 -2.18 6.67
N MET A 26 -1.80 -3.13 6.76
CA MET A 26 -0.60 -2.96 7.57
C MET A 26 0.39 -1.96 6.95
N GLY A 27 0.34 -0.71 7.45
CA GLY A 27 1.16 0.40 6.97
C GLY A 27 2.43 0.71 7.78
N SER A 28 2.75 -0.07 8.82
CA SER A 28 3.82 0.22 9.80
C SER A 28 4.91 -0.86 9.85
N GLU A 29 5.68 -0.91 10.95
CA GLU A 29 6.69 -1.94 11.29
C GLU A 29 7.81 -2.18 10.26
N GLY A 30 8.06 -1.20 9.37
CA GLY A 30 9.10 -1.36 8.36
C GLY A 30 8.74 -2.27 7.20
N TYR A 31 7.48 -2.71 7.07
CA TYR A 31 7.02 -3.50 5.93
C TYR A 31 6.80 -2.63 4.68
N LEU A 32 6.44 -3.27 3.57
CA LEU A 32 6.38 -2.69 2.22
C LEU A 32 5.78 -1.28 2.15
N ILE A 33 4.61 -1.04 2.74
CA ILE A 33 3.98 0.28 2.72
C ILE A 33 4.84 1.32 3.43
N ASN A 34 5.40 0.99 4.59
CA ASN A 34 6.32 1.86 5.30
C ASN A 34 7.63 2.08 4.51
N GLU A 35 8.14 1.03 3.84
CA GLU A 35 9.33 1.14 2.98
C GLU A 35 9.12 2.17 1.87
N PHE A 36 7.90 2.30 1.34
CA PHE A 36 7.54 3.33 0.37
C PHE A 36 7.46 4.73 1.00
N ILE A 37 6.86 4.88 2.18
CA ILE A 37 6.65 6.18 2.84
C ILE A 37 7.98 6.78 3.33
N ALA A 38 8.83 5.95 3.95
CA ALA A 38 10.04 6.40 4.61
C ALA A 38 11.13 6.77 3.59
N ALA A 39 11.61 8.03 3.66
CA ALA A 39 12.68 8.52 2.79
C ALA A 39 14.00 7.73 2.93
N ARG A 40 14.20 7.08 4.07
CA ARG A 40 15.39 6.27 4.36
C ARG A 40 15.44 4.97 3.55
N THR A 41 14.30 4.45 3.11
CA THR A 41 14.17 3.15 2.44
C THR A 41 13.73 3.30 0.99
N ASN A 42 13.02 4.38 0.65
CA ASN A 42 12.61 4.66 -0.72
C ASN A 42 13.60 5.58 -1.44
N HIS A 43 14.50 4.99 -2.19
CA HIS A 43 15.51 5.69 -3.01
C HIS A 43 15.12 5.81 -4.49
N ARG A 44 13.84 5.64 -4.82
CA ARG A 44 13.37 5.74 -6.20
C ARG A 44 13.36 7.21 -6.66
N ASP A 45 13.57 7.40 -7.95
CA ASP A 45 13.54 8.68 -8.67
C ASP A 45 12.34 8.81 -9.61
N ASP A 46 11.42 7.86 -9.56
CA ASP A 46 10.18 7.86 -10.34
C ASP A 46 8.98 8.43 -9.56
N GLU A 47 7.78 8.31 -10.12
CA GLU A 47 6.54 8.83 -9.53
C GLU A 47 6.17 8.20 -8.17
N TRP A 48 6.88 7.13 -7.74
CA TRP A 48 6.66 6.43 -6.48
C TRP A 48 7.74 6.73 -5.42
N GLY A 49 8.72 7.59 -5.74
CA GLY A 49 9.76 8.03 -4.81
C GLY A 49 10.14 9.51 -4.98
N GLY A 50 11.24 9.92 -4.32
CA GLY A 50 11.67 11.32 -4.33
C GLY A 50 10.88 12.19 -3.35
N SER A 51 9.81 12.84 -3.79
CA SER A 51 9.02 13.72 -2.91
C SER A 51 8.14 12.93 -1.93
N TYR A 52 7.68 13.56 -0.85
CA TYR A 52 6.76 12.91 0.08
C TYR A 52 5.45 12.50 -0.60
N GLU A 53 4.93 13.37 -1.47
CA GLU A 53 3.70 13.15 -2.24
C GLU A 53 3.80 11.89 -3.11
N ASN A 54 4.95 11.66 -3.75
CA ASN A 54 5.22 10.45 -4.51
C ASN A 54 5.31 9.21 -3.62
N ARG A 55 6.02 9.31 -2.49
CA ARG A 55 6.20 8.20 -1.54
C ARG A 55 4.88 7.71 -0.92
N ILE A 56 3.92 8.60 -0.72
CA ILE A 56 2.59 8.23 -0.19
C ILE A 56 1.60 7.80 -1.29
N ARG A 57 1.93 7.86 -2.59
CA ARG A 57 1.01 7.39 -3.64
C ARG A 57 0.63 5.93 -3.45
N PHE A 58 1.59 5.08 -3.07
CA PHE A 58 1.37 3.65 -2.91
C PHE A 58 0.30 3.31 -1.87
N PRO A 59 0.41 3.74 -0.58
CA PRO A 59 -0.63 3.49 0.41
C PRO A 59 -1.98 4.12 0.01
N ILE A 60 -1.99 5.30 -0.60
CA ILE A 60 -3.23 5.94 -1.04
C ILE A 60 -3.94 5.12 -2.12
N GLU A 61 -3.20 4.58 -3.10
CA GLU A 61 -3.77 3.75 -4.15
C GLU A 61 -4.33 2.42 -3.61
N ILE A 62 -3.69 1.84 -2.58
CA ILE A 62 -4.23 0.66 -1.89
C ILE A 62 -5.58 0.99 -1.26
N VAL A 63 -5.65 2.02 -0.42
CA VAL A 63 -6.89 2.39 0.28
C VAL A 63 -8.02 2.74 -0.69
N LYS A 64 -7.72 3.37 -1.84
CA LYS A 64 -8.74 3.72 -2.84
C LYS A 64 -9.34 2.52 -3.57
N ARG A 65 -8.62 1.40 -3.66
CA ARG A 65 -9.05 0.21 -4.41
C ARG A 65 -9.58 -0.92 -3.53
N THR A 66 -9.42 -0.78 -2.22
CA THR A 66 -9.85 -1.74 -1.19
C THR A 66 -11.19 -1.30 -0.64
#